data_AF-A0A7S0WCL9-F1
#
_entry.id   AF-A0A7S0WCL9-F1
#
_cell.length_a   1.000
_cell.length_b   1.000
_cell.length_c   1.000
_cell.angle_alpha   90.00
_cell.angle_beta   90.00
_cell.angle_gamma   90.00
#
_symmetry.space_group_name_H-M   'P 1'
#
loop_
_entity.id
_entity.type
_entity.pdbx_description
1 polymer ?
#
loop_
_entity_poly.entity_id
_entity_poly.type
_entity_poly.pdbx_seq_one_letter_code
_entity_poly.pdbx_strand_id
1 'polypeptide(L)'
;RAGDAGLAGWLGGLMQRCEQWRRWIDKGRPAAYWLTGLLQPRTFLNAIRQEHIRKKEKHDVQLEDLVLFSEVTKMELNDIKGHADDGVYIHSLVLEGCGWHKRDSKIVDNPTRNPFVPIPILHVTAVSKKQRQWDHVVYEAPVYMDKTRTGGSIFSVEVKTDDSPAKWTMRGVAILASRD
;
A
#
# COMPACT_ATOMS: atom_id res chain seq x y z
N ARG A 1 11.74 -6.71 -21.28
CA ARG A 1 12.91 -5.83 -21.46
C ARG A 1 13.57 -5.69 -20.09
N ALA A 2 14.86 -6.04 -19.99
CA ALA A 2 15.66 -5.98 -18.77
C ALA A 2 15.93 -4.52 -18.37
N GLY A 3 15.08 -3.95 -17.51
CA GLY A 3 15.12 -2.53 -17.15
C GLY A 3 15.88 -2.21 -15.86
N ASP A 4 15.62 -2.94 -14.76
CA ASP A 4 15.83 -2.33 -13.43
C ASP A 4 16.75 -3.11 -12.47
N ALA A 5 17.19 -4.32 -12.80
CA ALA A 5 18.09 -5.13 -11.95
C ALA A 5 19.60 -4.84 -12.15
N GLY A 6 19.96 -3.87 -13.00
CA GLY A 6 21.34 -3.46 -13.24
C GLY A 6 21.74 -2.20 -12.46
N LEU A 7 23.03 -1.84 -12.48
CA LEU A 7 23.54 -0.63 -11.80
C LEU A 7 22.75 0.64 -12.17
N ALA A 8 22.32 0.76 -13.43
CA ALA A 8 21.51 1.88 -13.89
C ALA A 8 20.14 1.94 -13.20
N GLY A 9 19.45 0.80 -13.07
CA GLY A 9 18.16 0.69 -12.37
C GLY A 9 18.31 0.97 -10.87
N TRP A 10 19.35 0.39 -10.25
CA TRP A 10 19.69 0.67 -8.85
C TRP A 10 19.96 2.16 -8.61
N LEU A 11 20.76 2.80 -9.47
CA LEU A 11 21.10 4.22 -9.37
C LEU A 11 19.85 5.09 -9.58
N GLY A 12 19.00 4.75 -10.55
CA GLY A 12 17.72 5.40 -10.78
C GLY A 12 16.82 5.33 -9.54
N GLY A 13 16.69 4.14 -8.95
CA GLY A 13 15.97 3.94 -7.69
C GLY A 13 16.57 4.78 -6.56
N LEU A 14 17.89 4.79 -6.40
CA LEU A 14 18.57 5.61 -5.39
C LEU A 14 18.29 7.11 -5.56
N MET A 15 18.39 7.63 -6.79
CA MET A 15 18.09 9.04 -7.08
C MET A 15 16.65 9.39 -6.74
N GLN A 16 15.68 8.51 -7.05
CA GLN A 16 14.27 8.71 -6.68
C GLN A 16 14.07 8.73 -5.17
N ARG A 17 14.76 7.85 -4.42
CA ARG A 17 14.72 7.87 -2.94
C ARG A 17 15.27 9.18 -2.40
N CYS A 18 16.45 9.60 -2.86
CA CYS A 18 17.06 10.86 -2.46
C CYS A 18 16.14 12.05 -2.75
N GLU A 19 15.46 12.05 -3.90
CA GLU A 19 14.50 13.09 -4.25
C GLU A 19 13.29 13.12 -3.32
N GLN A 20 12.73 11.97 -2.95
CA GLN A 20 11.63 11.91 -1.96
C GLN A 20 12.06 12.51 -0.63
N TRP A 21 13.24 12.13 -0.10
CA TRP A 21 13.75 12.65 1.16
C TRP A 21 14.07 14.13 1.09
N ARG A 22 14.70 14.59 0.01
CA ARG A 22 15.00 16.01 -0.21
C ARG A 22 13.73 16.84 -0.22
N ARG A 23 12.71 16.42 -0.98
CA ARG A 23 11.40 17.10 -0.99
C ARG A 23 10.76 17.12 0.39
N TRP A 24 10.87 16.02 1.14
CA TRP A 24 10.32 15.96 2.49
C TRP A 24 10.99 16.99 3.42
N ILE A 25 12.32 17.08 3.36
CA ILE A 25 13.09 18.06 4.14
C ILE A 25 12.72 19.50 3.75
N ASP A 26 12.71 19.80 2.44
CA ASP A 26 12.57 21.16 1.94
C ASP A 26 11.13 21.69 1.98
N LYS A 27 10.14 20.83 1.72
CA LYS A 27 8.74 21.22 1.51
C LYS A 27 7.79 20.63 2.55
N GLY A 28 8.29 19.86 3.51
CA GLY A 28 7.47 19.13 4.46
C GLY A 28 6.89 17.84 3.89
N ARG A 29 5.90 17.29 4.58
CA ARG A 29 5.34 15.96 4.33
C ARG A 29 4.99 15.76 2.83
N PRO A 30 5.27 14.60 2.22
CA PRO A 30 4.69 14.25 0.92
C PRO A 30 3.16 14.13 0.98
N ALA A 31 2.47 14.51 -0.09
CA ALA A 31 1.03 14.30 -0.23
C ALA A 31 0.70 12.80 -0.39
N ALA A 32 1.54 12.08 -1.14
CA ALA A 32 1.54 10.63 -1.25
C ALA A 32 2.98 10.11 -1.16
N TYR A 33 3.13 8.91 -0.59
CA TYR A 33 4.41 8.30 -0.29
C TYR A 33 4.73 7.17 -1.26
N TRP A 34 5.99 7.12 -1.71
CA TRP A 34 6.54 5.95 -2.34
C TRP A 34 7.13 5.03 -1.27
N LEU A 35 6.53 3.86 -1.06
CA LEU A 35 6.85 2.98 0.07
C LEU A 35 8.30 2.46 0.01
N THR A 36 8.80 2.14 -1.18
CA THR A 36 10.20 1.73 -1.38
C THR A 36 11.19 2.89 -1.37
N GLY A 37 10.68 4.11 -1.27
CA GLY A 37 11.43 5.31 -0.90
C GLY A 37 11.91 5.31 0.55
N LEU A 38 11.26 4.54 1.42
CA LEU A 38 11.54 4.47 2.84
C LEU A 38 12.54 3.36 3.15
N LEU A 39 13.43 3.60 4.12
CA LEU A 39 14.35 2.58 4.62
C LEU A 39 13.64 1.53 5.49
N GLN A 40 12.63 1.96 6.26
CA GLN A 40 11.88 1.09 7.17
C GLN A 40 10.37 1.36 7.07
N PRO A 41 9.68 0.77 6.09
CA PRO A 41 8.24 0.96 5.89
C PRO A 41 7.39 0.55 7.09
N ARG A 42 7.75 -0.52 7.81
CA ARG A 42 7.01 -0.97 9.00
C ARG A 42 7.02 0.07 10.11
N THR A 43 8.17 0.69 10.36
CA THR A 43 8.31 1.77 11.34
C THR A 43 7.45 2.96 10.95
N PHE A 44 7.44 3.31 9.66
CA PHE A 44 6.57 4.37 9.13
C PHE A 44 5.08 4.09 9.36
N LEU A 45 4.62 2.86 9.08
CA LEU A 45 3.22 2.49 9.32
C LEU A 45 2.84 2.50 10.80
N ASN A 46 3.75 2.11 11.69
CA ASN A 46 3.54 2.25 13.13
C ASN A 46 3.47 3.72 13.58
N ALA A 47 4.27 4.60 12.97
CA ALA A 47 4.19 6.03 13.24
C ALA A 47 2.83 6.62 12.83
N ILE A 48 2.21 6.12 11.75
CA ILE A 48 0.84 6.50 11.35
C ILE A 48 -0.18 6.12 12.44
N ARG A 49 -0.09 4.91 13.00
CA ARG A 49 -0.96 4.49 14.11
C ARG A 49 -0.79 5.40 15.33
N GLN A 50 0.43 5.80 15.65
CA GLN A 50 0.70 6.75 16.74
C GLN A 50 0.16 8.15 16.45
N GLU A 51 0.32 8.63 15.20
CA GLU A 51 -0.23 9.92 14.75
C GLU A 51 -1.76 9.93 14.89
N HIS A 52 -2.42 8.83 14.52
CA HIS A 52 -3.87 8.68 14.64
C HIS A 52 -4.37 8.86 16.09
N ILE A 53 -3.72 8.24 17.07
CA ILE A 53 -4.06 8.39 18.49
C ILE A 53 -3.93 9.85 18.91
N ARG A 54 -2.82 10.49 18.54
CA ARG A 54 -2.56 11.89 18.88
C ARG A 54 -3.61 12.84 18.30
N LYS A 55 -4.15 12.53 17.10
CA LYS A 55 -5.19 13.33 16.45
C LYS A 55 -6.59 13.12 17.04
N LYS A 56 -6.92 11.93 17.55
CA LYS A 56 -8.32 11.57 17.90
C LYS A 56 -8.83 12.17 19.21
N GLU A 57 -8.01 12.89 19.99
CA GLU A 57 -8.30 13.53 21.31
C GLU A 57 -8.87 12.61 22.42
N LYS A 58 -9.43 11.45 22.07
CA LYS A 58 -9.95 10.44 22.99
C LYS A 58 -8.79 9.62 23.55
N HIS A 59 -8.36 9.97 24.74
CA HIS A 59 -7.28 9.31 25.51
C HIS A 59 -7.56 7.85 25.90
N ASP A 60 -8.73 7.30 25.57
CA ASP A 60 -9.15 5.95 25.98
C ASP A 60 -8.82 4.86 24.95
N VAL A 61 -8.24 5.21 23.79
CA VAL A 61 -7.82 4.25 22.77
C VAL A 61 -6.33 3.96 22.90
N GLN A 62 -5.99 2.72 23.22
CA GLN A 62 -4.60 2.26 23.29
C GLN A 62 -4.06 1.92 21.90
N LEU A 63 -2.73 1.98 21.73
CA LEU A 63 -2.09 1.71 20.44
C LEU A 63 -2.31 0.26 19.98
N GLU A 64 -2.35 -0.66 20.94
CA GLU A 64 -2.54 -2.10 20.77
C GLU A 64 -3.92 -2.45 20.20
N ASP A 65 -4.92 -1.60 20.46
CA ASP A 65 -6.29 -1.75 19.97
C ASP A 65 -6.47 -1.25 18.53
N LEU A 66 -5.51 -0.46 18.04
CA LEU A 66 -5.50 0.05 16.69
C LEU A 66 -4.78 -0.89 15.73
N VAL A 67 -5.41 -1.14 14.60
CA VAL A 67 -4.83 -1.83 13.45
C VAL A 67 -4.78 -0.90 12.26
N LEU A 68 -3.87 -1.18 11.33
CA LEU A 68 -3.88 -0.50 10.04
C LEU A 68 -5.17 -0.86 9.31
N PHE A 69 -5.75 0.14 8.67
CA PHE A 69 -6.85 0.00 7.74
C PHE A 69 -6.42 0.57 6.41
N SER A 70 -6.84 -0.06 5.33
CA SER A 70 -6.40 0.34 4.01
C SER A 70 -7.55 0.27 3.02
N GLU A 71 -7.67 1.30 2.19
CA GLU A 71 -8.64 1.37 1.11
C GLU A 71 -7.90 1.66 -0.20
N VAL A 72 -8.14 0.81 -1.20
CA VAL A 72 -7.69 1.10 -2.57
C VAL A 72 -8.68 2.10 -3.18
N THR A 73 -8.23 3.34 -3.32
CA THR A 73 -9.08 4.43 -3.81
C THR A 73 -9.32 4.34 -5.32
N LYS A 74 -10.07 5.29 -5.88
CA LYS A 74 -10.18 5.49 -7.33
C LYS A 74 -9.24 6.57 -7.87
N MET A 75 -8.45 7.20 -7.00
CA MET A 75 -7.55 8.29 -7.36
C MET A 75 -6.28 7.73 -7.98
N GLU A 76 -5.82 8.37 -9.04
CA GLU A 76 -4.47 8.20 -9.57
C GLU A 76 -3.54 9.26 -8.94
N LEU A 77 -2.23 9.11 -9.10
CA LEU A 77 -1.25 10.00 -8.45
C LEU A 77 -1.44 11.48 -8.79
N ASN A 78 -1.86 11.80 -10.02
CA ASN A 78 -2.09 13.17 -10.47
C ASN A 78 -3.34 13.81 -9.86
N ASP A 79 -4.26 13.01 -9.29
CA ASP A 79 -5.48 13.50 -8.66
C ASP A 79 -5.23 13.99 -7.22
N ILE A 80 -4.07 13.66 -6.64
CA ILE A 80 -3.72 14.01 -5.26
C ILE A 80 -3.35 15.49 -5.17
N LYS A 81 -4.20 16.27 -4.51
CA LYS A 81 -4.04 17.72 -4.31
C LYS A 81 -3.47 18.13 -2.95
N GLY A 82 -3.39 17.20 -2.00
CA GLY A 82 -2.98 17.48 -0.63
C GLY A 82 -2.81 16.22 0.21
N HIS A 83 -2.53 16.40 1.50
CA HIS A 83 -2.43 15.29 2.45
C HIS A 83 -3.80 14.68 2.74
N ALA A 84 -3.80 13.41 3.14
CA ALA A 84 -4.98 12.82 3.76
C ALA A 84 -5.25 13.50 5.10
N ASP A 85 -6.52 13.75 5.42
CA ASP A 85 -6.94 14.33 6.71
C ASP A 85 -6.48 13.44 7.88
N ASP A 86 -6.59 12.12 7.69
CA ASP A 86 -6.11 11.08 8.58
C ASP A 86 -5.39 9.99 7.79
N GLY A 87 -4.30 9.46 8.35
CA GLY A 87 -3.43 8.51 7.67
C GLY A 87 -2.59 9.10 6.53
N VAL A 88 -2.32 8.31 5.50
CA VAL A 88 -1.46 8.66 4.36
C VAL A 88 -1.92 8.04 3.05
N TYR A 89 -1.55 8.65 1.94
CA TYR A 89 -1.62 8.03 0.61
C TYR A 89 -0.31 7.34 0.25
N ILE A 90 -0.40 6.14 -0.34
CA ILE A 90 0.72 5.34 -0.84
C ILE A 90 0.49 5.07 -2.31
N HIS A 91 1.54 5.23 -3.12
CA HIS A 91 1.48 5.04 -4.57
C HIS A 91 2.51 4.03 -5.08
N SER A 92 2.42 3.72 -6.38
CA SER A 92 3.30 2.79 -7.10
C SER A 92 3.23 1.34 -6.59
N LEU A 93 2.05 0.90 -6.14
CA LEU A 93 1.79 -0.47 -5.76
C LEU A 93 1.28 -1.29 -6.96
N VAL A 94 1.60 -2.58 -6.98
CA VAL A 94 1.19 -3.49 -8.05
C VAL A 94 0.65 -4.79 -7.46
N LEU A 95 -0.45 -5.30 -8.01
CA LEU A 95 -0.97 -6.63 -7.73
C LEU A 95 -0.22 -7.67 -8.56
N GLU A 96 0.13 -8.77 -7.93
CA GLU A 96 0.69 -9.96 -8.54
C GLU A 96 -0.33 -11.10 -8.48
N GLY A 97 -0.50 -11.83 -9.58
CA GLY A 97 -1.32 -13.07 -9.61
C GLY A 97 -2.83 -12.88 -9.80
N CYS A 98 -3.31 -11.63 -9.92
CA CYS A 98 -4.71 -11.32 -10.23
C CYS A 98 -4.85 -10.04 -11.07
N GLY A 99 -6.07 -9.73 -11.48
CA GLY A 99 -6.46 -8.48 -12.13
C GLY A 99 -7.09 -7.49 -11.15
N TRP A 100 -7.10 -6.20 -11.52
CA TRP A 100 -7.80 -5.14 -10.80
C TRP A 100 -8.95 -4.59 -11.63
N HIS A 101 -10.16 -4.66 -11.11
CA HIS A 101 -11.34 -4.09 -11.77
C HIS A 101 -11.62 -2.68 -11.25
N LYS A 102 -11.13 -1.66 -11.98
CA LYS A 102 -11.15 -0.25 -11.56
C LYS A 102 -12.53 0.30 -11.16
N ARG A 103 -13.59 -0.04 -11.90
CA ARG A 103 -14.94 0.51 -11.65
C ARG A 103 -15.51 0.07 -10.31
N ASP A 104 -15.30 -1.20 -9.99
CA ASP A 104 -15.89 -1.87 -8.82
C ASP A 104 -14.89 -2.00 -7.66
N SER A 105 -13.66 -1.50 -7.83
CA SER A 105 -12.55 -1.55 -6.87
C SER A 105 -12.36 -2.92 -6.23
N LYS A 106 -12.25 -3.96 -7.07
CA LYS A 106 -12.13 -5.37 -6.63
C LYS A 106 -11.07 -6.13 -7.41
N ILE A 107 -10.51 -7.16 -6.78
CA ILE A 107 -9.68 -8.13 -7.49
C ILE A 107 -10.54 -9.09 -8.30
N VAL A 108 -10.05 -9.45 -9.47
CA VAL A 108 -10.71 -10.35 -10.43
C VAL A 108 -9.68 -11.29 -11.03
N ASP A 109 -10.15 -12.33 -11.72
CA ASP A 109 -9.24 -13.12 -12.56
C ASP A 109 -8.55 -12.21 -13.57
N ASN A 110 -7.24 -12.37 -13.73
CA ASN A 110 -6.45 -11.48 -14.56
C ASN A 110 -6.90 -11.60 -16.02
N PRO A 111 -7.53 -10.55 -16.61
CA PRO A 111 -7.98 -10.62 -18.00
C PRO A 111 -6.80 -10.50 -18.97
N THR A 112 -5.62 -10.11 -18.48
CA THR A 112 -4.41 -9.93 -19.27
C THR A 112 -3.38 -11.02 -18.96
N ARG A 113 -2.43 -11.24 -19.87
CA ARG A 113 -1.25 -12.09 -19.59
C ARG A 113 -0.16 -11.36 -18.78
N ASN A 114 -0.40 -10.13 -18.34
CA ASN A 114 0.59 -9.37 -17.57
C ASN A 114 0.54 -9.81 -16.10
N PRO A 115 1.62 -10.37 -15.53
CA PRO A 115 1.63 -10.84 -14.15
C PRO A 115 1.48 -9.72 -13.11
N PHE A 116 1.77 -8.47 -13.48
CA PHE A 116 1.74 -7.32 -12.57
C PHE A 116 0.75 -6.25 -13.01
N VAL A 117 -0.28 -6.01 -12.20
CA VAL A 117 -1.33 -5.02 -12.47
C VAL A 117 -1.18 -3.85 -11.51
N PRO A 118 -0.90 -2.61 -11.99
CA PRO A 118 -0.85 -1.45 -11.10
C PRO A 118 -2.21 -1.21 -10.46
N ILE A 119 -2.20 -0.89 -9.16
CA ILE A 119 -3.40 -0.44 -8.46
C ILE A 119 -3.36 1.07 -8.24
N PRO A 120 -4.54 1.71 -8.10
CA PRO A 120 -4.63 3.13 -7.76
C PRO A 120 -4.00 3.45 -6.39
N ILE A 121 -4.10 4.71 -5.99
CA ILE A 121 -3.63 5.17 -4.68
C ILE A 121 -4.26 4.35 -3.56
N LEU A 122 -3.41 3.86 -2.66
CA LEU A 122 -3.81 3.21 -1.43
C LEU A 122 -3.88 4.26 -0.32
N HIS A 123 -5.03 4.42 0.30
CA HIS A 123 -5.17 5.21 1.52
C HIS A 123 -4.98 4.29 2.72
N VAL A 124 -4.03 4.60 3.59
CA VAL A 124 -3.75 3.83 4.81
C VAL A 124 -3.98 4.69 6.03
N THR A 125 -4.87 4.24 6.90
CA THR A 125 -5.22 4.87 8.17
C THR A 125 -5.05 3.87 9.32
N ALA A 126 -5.46 4.26 10.52
CA ALA A 126 -5.61 3.34 11.64
C ALA A 126 -7.05 3.36 12.13
N VAL A 127 -7.55 2.20 12.56
CA VAL A 127 -8.91 2.04 13.11
C VAL A 127 -8.86 1.05 14.27
N SER A 128 -9.88 1.09 15.13
CA SER A 128 -10.06 0.02 16.12
C SER A 128 -10.41 -1.29 15.42
N LYS A 129 -9.89 -2.42 15.91
CA LYS A 129 -10.21 -3.75 15.36
C LYS A 129 -11.71 -4.00 15.16
N LYS A 130 -12.55 -3.47 16.05
CA LYS A 130 -14.02 -3.62 16.00
C LYS A 130 -14.66 -2.94 14.79
N GLN A 131 -13.98 -1.97 14.19
CA GLN A 131 -14.45 -1.19 13.04
C GLN A 131 -14.13 -1.87 11.69
N ARG A 132 -13.30 -2.93 11.67
CA ARG A 132 -13.05 -3.73 10.47
C ARG A 132 -14.21 -4.70 10.23
N GLN A 133 -15.32 -4.16 9.73
CA GLN A 133 -16.50 -4.94 9.35
C GLN A 133 -16.85 -4.64 7.90
N TRP A 134 -17.06 -5.71 7.13
CA TRP A 134 -17.33 -5.63 5.70
C TRP A 134 -18.67 -6.29 5.40
N ASP A 135 -19.44 -5.66 4.54
CA ASP A 135 -20.69 -6.20 3.97
C ASP A 135 -20.44 -7.09 2.73
N HIS A 136 -19.18 -7.25 2.35
CA HIS A 136 -18.74 -7.99 1.17
C HIS A 136 -17.57 -8.90 1.48
N VAL A 137 -17.24 -9.79 0.54
CA VAL A 137 -16.11 -10.71 0.67
C VAL A 137 -14.81 -9.95 0.43
N VAL A 138 -13.89 -10.08 1.38
CA VAL A 138 -12.58 -9.43 1.36
C VAL A 138 -11.48 -10.47 1.37
N TYR A 139 -10.45 -10.22 0.57
CA TYR A 139 -9.17 -10.93 0.63
C TYR A 139 -8.13 -10.02 1.28
N GLU A 140 -7.40 -10.55 2.26
CA GLU A 140 -6.26 -9.84 2.88
C GLU A 140 -5.00 -10.10 2.06
N ALA A 141 -4.70 -9.21 1.12
CA ALA A 141 -3.53 -9.32 0.27
C ALA A 141 -2.26 -8.88 1.03
N PRO A 142 -1.25 -9.74 1.21
CA PRO A 142 0.01 -9.34 1.85
C PRO A 142 0.78 -8.36 0.95
N VAL A 143 1.36 -7.33 1.57
CA VAL A 143 2.21 -6.35 0.89
C VAL A 143 3.68 -6.67 1.12
N TYR A 144 4.43 -6.85 0.04
CA TYR A 144 5.88 -7.07 0.07
C TYR A 144 6.65 -5.90 -0.54
N MET A 145 7.92 -5.75 -0.16
CA MET A 145 8.80 -4.73 -0.72
C MET A 145 9.13 -4.99 -2.20
N ASP A 146 9.38 -6.25 -2.51
CA ASP A 146 9.84 -6.71 -3.81
C ASP A 146 9.28 -8.12 -4.09
N LYS A 147 9.51 -8.62 -5.31
CA LYS A 147 9.01 -9.93 -5.74
C LYS A 147 9.71 -11.11 -5.05
N THR A 148 10.92 -10.91 -4.52
CA THR A 148 11.65 -11.95 -3.78
C THR A 148 11.05 -12.18 -2.40
N ARG A 149 10.21 -11.23 -1.93
CA ARG A 149 9.51 -11.26 -0.65
C ARG A 149 10.48 -11.36 0.53
N THR A 150 11.70 -10.88 0.33
CA THR A 150 12.78 -10.90 1.33
C THR A 150 12.37 -10.02 2.51
N GLY A 151 12.52 -10.56 3.73
CA GLY A 151 12.09 -9.88 4.96
C GLY A 151 10.60 -10.02 5.29
N GLY A 152 9.80 -10.70 4.48
CA GLY A 152 8.39 -10.98 4.75
C GLY A 152 7.44 -9.80 4.54
N SER A 153 6.14 -9.99 4.81
CA SER A 153 5.12 -8.99 4.54
C SER A 153 5.23 -7.78 5.46
N ILE A 154 5.07 -6.58 4.89
CA ILE A 154 5.12 -5.30 5.62
C ILE A 154 3.81 -5.09 6.40
N PHE A 155 2.69 -5.34 5.74
CA PHE A 155 1.32 -5.31 6.27
C PHE A 155 0.40 -6.04 5.26
N SER A 156 -0.90 -6.08 5.53
CA SER A 156 -1.92 -6.63 4.62
C SER A 156 -2.88 -5.53 4.19
N VAL A 157 -3.33 -5.60 2.93
CA VAL A 157 -4.35 -4.72 2.37
C VAL A 157 -5.62 -5.52 2.14
N GLU A 158 -6.73 -5.01 2.65
CA GLU A 158 -8.05 -5.56 2.45
C GLU A 158 -8.56 -5.17 1.05
N VAL A 159 -8.73 -6.17 0.17
CA VAL A 159 -9.25 -5.96 -1.19
C VAL A 159 -10.56 -6.72 -1.40
N LYS A 160 -11.55 -6.04 -1.99
CA LYS A 160 -12.84 -6.63 -2.32
C LYS A 160 -12.69 -7.71 -3.40
N THR A 161 -13.51 -8.76 -3.31
CA THR A 161 -13.59 -9.86 -4.28
C THR A 161 -15.00 -10.43 -4.29
N ASP A 162 -15.41 -11.07 -5.40
CA ASP A 162 -16.62 -11.91 -5.45
C ASP A 162 -16.29 -13.40 -5.25
N ASP A 163 -15.03 -13.78 -5.48
CA ASP A 163 -14.53 -15.13 -5.26
C ASP A 163 -14.14 -15.37 -3.79
N SER A 164 -14.10 -16.65 -3.40
CA SER A 164 -13.59 -17.07 -2.08
C SER A 164 -12.13 -16.62 -1.85
N PRO A 165 -11.79 -16.06 -0.68
CA PRO A 165 -10.42 -15.68 -0.33
C PRO A 165 -9.39 -16.81 -0.49
N ALA A 166 -9.82 -18.06 -0.28
CA ALA A 166 -8.96 -19.24 -0.44
C ALA A 166 -8.41 -19.40 -1.86
N LYS A 167 -9.18 -19.00 -2.90
CA LYS A 167 -8.73 -18.98 -4.30
C LYS A 167 -7.49 -18.12 -4.45
N TRP A 168 -7.51 -16.93 -3.87
CA TRP A 168 -6.43 -15.94 -3.99
C TRP A 168 -5.20 -16.34 -3.17
N THR A 169 -5.40 -16.94 -1.99
CA THR A 169 -4.32 -17.55 -1.20
C THR A 169 -3.60 -18.64 -2.00
N MET A 170 -4.34 -19.58 -2.61
CA MET A 170 -3.73 -20.67 -3.38
C MET A 170 -2.99 -20.19 -4.64
N ARG A 171 -3.42 -19.06 -5.21
CA ARG A 171 -2.73 -18.41 -6.34
C ARG A 171 -1.55 -17.56 -5.93
N GLY A 172 -1.31 -17.40 -4.62
CA GLY A 172 -0.21 -16.58 -4.10
C GLY A 172 -0.35 -15.10 -4.42
N VAL A 173 -1.59 -14.59 -4.52
CA VAL A 173 -1.87 -13.18 -4.79
C VAL A 173 -1.24 -12.31 -3.72
N ALA A 174 -0.55 -11.26 -4.16
CA ALA A 174 0.11 -10.31 -3.26
C ALA A 174 0.13 -8.92 -3.89
N ILE A 175 0.41 -7.92 -3.05
CA ILE A 175 0.76 -6.58 -3.51
C ILE A 175 2.26 -6.39 -3.35
N LEU A 176 2.90 -5.83 -4.36
CA LEU A 176 4.32 -5.49 -4.34
C LEU A 176 4.49 -3.97 -4.40
N ALA A 177 5.42 -3.47 -3.60
CA ALA A 177 5.79 -2.05 -3.60
C ALA A 177 6.86 -1.71 -4.67
N SER A 178 7.55 -2.73 -5.17
CA SER A 178 8.42 -2.67 -6.35
C SER A 178 8.17 -3.88 -7.25
N ARG A 179 8.35 -3.69 -8.56
CA ARG A 179 8.31 -4.77 -9.57
C ARG A 179 9.64 -5.53 -9.66
N ASP A 180 10.68 -5.01 -9.03
CA ASP A 180 12.05 -5.51 -9.11
C ASP A 180 12.29 -6.73 -8.23
#